data_AF-A0A0B2QUD4-F1
#
_entry.id   AF-A0A0B2QUD4-F1
#
_cell.length_a   1.000
_cell.length_b   1.000
_cell.length_c   1.000
_cell.angle_alpha   90.00
_cell.angle_beta   90.00
_cell.angle_gamma   90.00
#
_symmetry.space_group_name_H-M   'P 1'
#
loop_
_entity.id
_entity.type
_entity.pdbx_description
1 polymer ?
#
loop_
_entity_poly.entity_id
_entity_poly.type
_entity_poly.pdbx_seq_one_letter_code
_entity_poly.pdbx_strand_id
1 'polypeptide(L)' 'DRFAEPCMPRPNLDGAMFKALSSSQSQMLVEAFKEEEITNAVWACGGDKSPGSDGLNFCFIKHFWSILKPEFLRFFSEF' A
#
# COMPACT_ATOMS: atom_id res chain seq x y z
N ASP A 1 -2.92 -29.75 -21.64
CA ASP A 1 -3.67 -29.19 -22.78
C ASP A 1 -4.93 -28.37 -22.44
N ARG A 2 -5.23 -28.08 -21.16
CA ARG A 2 -6.43 -27.28 -20.79
C ARG A 2 -6.19 -25.77 -20.64
N PHE A 3 -4.93 -25.35 -20.50
CA PHE A 3 -4.53 -23.94 -20.35
C PHE A 3 -3.34 -23.66 -21.27
N ALA A 4 -3.61 -23.55 -22.57
CA ALA A 4 -2.64 -23.06 -23.54
C ALA A 4 -3.24 -21.80 -24.16
N GLU A 5 -2.60 -20.65 -23.94
CA GLU A 5 -2.97 -19.41 -24.62
C GLU A 5 -2.38 -19.40 -26.03
N PRO A 6 -3.17 -19.04 -27.05
CA PRO A 6 -2.67 -18.83 -28.40
C PRO A 6 -1.60 -17.73 -28.41
N CYS A 7 -0.45 -17.99 -29.03
CA CYS A 7 0.60 -17.00 -29.18
C CYS A 7 0.21 -15.95 -30.24
N MET A 8 -0.61 -14.98 -29.83
CA MET A 8 -0.99 -13.83 -30.63
C MET A 8 0.02 -12.69 -30.42
N PRO A 9 0.28 -11.84 -31.43
CA PRO A 9 1.06 -10.62 -31.24
C PRO A 9 0.37 -9.77 -30.17
N ARG A 10 1.08 -9.45 -29.07
CA ARG A 10 0.52 -8.56 -28.05
C ARG A 10 0.38 -7.15 -28.63
N PRO A 11 -0.78 -6.49 -28.45
CA PRO A 11 -0.92 -5.09 -28.85
C PRO A 11 0.11 -4.24 -28.09
N ASN A 12 0.79 -3.34 -28.81
CA ASN A 12 1.67 -2.34 -28.22
C ASN A 12 0.86 -1.09 -27.87
N LEU A 13 1.41 -0.28 -26.96
CA LEU A 13 0.79 0.96 -26.50
C LEU A 13 1.35 2.19 -27.23
N ASP A 14 1.97 1.98 -28.39
CA ASP A 14 2.57 3.05 -29.18
C ASP A 14 1.49 4.05 -29.62
N GLY A 15 1.72 5.33 -29.36
CA GLY A 15 0.76 6.40 -29.63
C GLY A 15 -0.29 6.63 -28.52
N ALA A 16 -0.34 5.80 -27.48
CA ALA A 16 -1.17 6.08 -26.32
C ALA A 16 -0.59 7.25 -25.50
N MET A 17 -1.38 8.31 -25.33
CA MET A 17 -1.03 9.41 -24.42
C MET A 17 -1.42 9.06 -22.99
N PHE A 18 -0.43 8.75 -22.16
CA PHE A 18 -0.63 8.61 -20.73
C PHE A 18 -0.60 9.97 -20.05
N LYS A 19 -1.46 10.14 -19.04
CA LYS A 19 -1.35 11.29 -18.15
C LYS A 19 -0.06 11.17 -17.35
N ALA A 20 0.79 12.17 -17.43
CA ALA A 20 1.96 12.29 -16.57
C ALA A 20 1.58 12.98 -15.26
N LEU A 21 2.29 12.63 -14.19
CA LEU A 21 2.19 13.35 -12.93
C LEU A 21 2.82 14.74 -13.07
N SER A 22 2.27 15.72 -12.35
CA SER A 22 2.98 16.98 -12.16
C SER A 22 4.25 16.76 -11.34
N SER A 23 5.18 17.71 -11.40
CA SER A 23 6.38 17.70 -10.55
C SER A 23 6.01 17.59 -9.06
N SER A 24 4.98 18.32 -8.60
CA SER A 24 4.50 18.25 -7.22
C SER A 24 3.93 16.89 -6.83
N GLN A 25 3.18 16.24 -7.72
CA GLN A 25 2.67 14.89 -7.48
C GLN A 25 3.81 13.88 -7.42
N SER A 26 4.79 14.00 -8.32
CA SER A 26 5.97 13.15 -8.29
C SER A 26 6.78 13.31 -7.01
N GLN A 27 6.91 14.54 -6.51
CA GLN A 27 7.60 14.84 -5.25
C GLN A 27 6.85 14.21 -4.06
N MET A 28 5.53 14.39 -3.99
CA MET A 28 4.70 13.83 -2.91
C MET A 28 4.79 12.30 -2.83
N LEU A 29 4.97 11.60 -3.95
CA LEU A 29 5.12 10.14 -3.96
C LEU A 29 6.45 9.64 -3.37
N VAL A 30 7.48 10.50 -3.29
CA VAL A 30 8.81 10.15 -2.76
C VAL A 30 9.09 10.81 -1.41
N GLU A 31 8.15 11.61 -0.90
CA GLU A 31 8.24 12.20 0.43
C GLU A 31 8.09 11.13 1.52
N ALA A 32 8.74 11.35 2.66
CA ALA A 32 8.60 10.48 3.82
C ALA A 32 7.17 10.51 4.35
N PHE A 33 6.69 9.34 4.79
CA PHE A 33 5.35 9.21 5.38
C PHE A 33 5.23 10.02 6.66
N LYS A 34 4.13 10.78 6.78
CA LYS A 34 3.80 11.49 8.01
C LYS A 34 3.17 10.54 9.02
N GLU A 35 3.38 10.83 10.29
CA GLU A 35 2.73 10.09 11.39
C GLU A 35 1.20 10.06 11.24
N GLU A 36 0.62 11.18 10.83
CA GLU A 36 -0.82 11.28 10.59
C GLU A 36 -1.27 10.36 9.45
N GLU A 37 -0.50 10.26 8.37
CA GLU A 37 -0.82 9.37 7.24
C GLU A 37 -0.79 7.90 7.67
N ILE A 38 0.23 7.51 8.43
CA ILE A 38 0.37 6.15 8.97
C ILE A 38 -0.80 5.84 9.91
N THR A 39 -1.11 6.75 10.83
CA THR A 39 -2.22 6.59 11.78
C THR A 39 -3.56 6.50 11.04
N ASN A 40 -3.82 7.38 10.09
CA ASN A 40 -5.06 7.38 9.31
C ASN A 40 -5.20 6.09 8.48
N ALA A 41 -4.10 5.59 7.90
CA ALA A 41 -4.11 4.33 7.16
C ALA A 41 -4.47 3.12 8.05
N VAL A 42 -3.91 3.06 9.26
CA VAL A 42 -4.27 2.02 10.25
C VAL A 42 -5.74 2.13 10.64
N TRP A 43 -6.27 3.34 10.82
CA TRP A 43 -7.67 3.56 11.20
C TRP A 43 -8.66 3.25 10.09
N ALA A 44 -8.30 3.55 8.84
CA ALA A 44 -9.09 3.25 7.65
C ALA A 44 -9.23 1.74 7.40
N CYS A 45 -8.33 0.91 7.94
CA CYS A 45 -8.38 -0.53 7.77
C CYS A 45 -9.48 -1.17 8.64
N GLY A 46 -10.39 -1.95 8.02
CA GLY A 46 -11.42 -2.71 8.73
C GLY A 46 -10.81 -3.71 9.73
N GLY A 47 -11.32 -3.71 10.96
CA GLY A 47 -10.85 -4.60 12.03
C GLY A 47 -11.41 -6.03 11.93
N ASP A 48 -12.50 -6.20 11.19
CA ASP A 48 -13.22 -7.45 10.92
C ASP A 48 -12.62 -8.26 9.76
N LYS A 49 -11.51 -7.79 9.17
CA LYS A 49 -10.81 -8.54 8.13
C LYS A 49 -10.24 -9.84 8.69
N SER A 50 -10.17 -10.84 7.81
CA SER A 50 -9.59 -12.14 8.13
C SER A 50 -8.20 -11.96 8.75
N PRO A 51 -7.91 -12.63 9.87
CA PRO A 51 -6.60 -12.56 10.49
C PRO A 51 -5.53 -13.14 9.57
N GLY A 52 -4.29 -12.70 9.76
CA GLY A 52 -3.13 -13.34 9.12
C GLY A 52 -2.93 -14.78 9.61
N SER A 53 -1.91 -15.46 9.08
CA SER A 53 -1.48 -16.78 9.60
C SER A 53 -1.03 -16.74 11.06
N ASP A 54 -0.77 -15.53 11.58
CA ASP A 54 -0.45 -15.23 12.97
C ASP A 54 -1.69 -15.09 13.87
N GLY A 55 -2.90 -15.11 13.30
CA GLY A 55 -4.15 -14.92 14.04
C GLY A 55 -4.45 -13.46 14.41
N LEU A 56 -3.64 -12.50 13.99
CA LEU A 56 -3.80 -11.08 14.31
C LEU A 56 -4.51 -10.34 13.18
N ASN A 57 -5.28 -9.32 13.54
CA ASN A 57 -5.95 -8.42 12.60
C ASN A 57 -5.79 -6.95 13.03
N PHE A 58 -6.39 -6.03 12.28
CA PHE A 58 -6.29 -4.60 12.61
C PHE A 58 -6.96 -4.21 13.93
N CYS A 59 -7.89 -5.00 14.50
CA CYS A 59 -8.39 -4.74 15.85
C CYS A 59 -7.26 -4.86 16.88
N PHE A 60 -6.36 -5.84 16.76
CA PHE A 60 -5.20 -5.96 17.63
C PHE A 60 -4.28 -4.74 17.51
N ILE A 61 -3.93 -4.36 16.28
CA ILE A 61 -3.03 -3.22 16.03
C ILE A 61 -3.64 -1.92 16.59
N LYS A 62 -4.93 -1.68 16.34
CA LYS A 62 -5.66 -0.52 16.86
C LYS A 62 -5.73 -0.52 18.39
N HIS A 63 -5.97 -1.68 18.99
CA HIS A 63 -6.06 -1.82 20.45
C HIS A 63 -4.72 -1.53 21.14
N PHE A 64 -3.61 -1.98 20.57
CA PHE A 64 -2.26 -1.79 21.11
C PHE A 64 -1.50 -0.63 20.45
N TRP A 65 -2.19 0.29 19.77
CA TRP A 65 -1.54 1.34 18.97
C TRP A 65 -0.59 2.21 19.77
N SER A 66 -0.91 2.56 21.02
CA SER A 66 -0.02 3.36 21.86
C SER A 66 1.34 2.70 22.10
N ILE A 67 1.41 1.37 22.07
CA ILE A 67 2.62 0.57 22.22
C ILE A 67 3.31 0.36 20.87
N LEU A 68 2.53 0.10 19.82
CA LEU A 68 3.06 -0.25 18.49
C LEU A 68 3.47 0.96 17.65
N LYS A 69 2.86 2.13 17.89
CA LYS A 69 3.08 3.35 17.10
C LYS A 69 4.56 3.72 16.95
N PRO A 70 5.40 3.76 18.01
CA PRO A 70 6.81 4.11 17.85
C PRO A 70 7.56 3.15 16.92
N GLU A 71 7.26 1.85 16.98
CA GLU A 71 7.86 0.84 16.10
C GLU A 71 7.42 1.01 14.64
N PHE A 72 6.14 1.33 14.42
CA PHE A 72 5.65 1.65 13.09
C PHE A 72 6.33 2.90 12.52
N LEU A 73 6.41 3.98 13.30
CA LEU A 73 7.07 5.21 12.85
C LEU A 73 8.55 4.98 12.52
N ARG A 74 9.25 4.19 13.33
CA ARG A 74 10.63 3.79 13.06
C ARG A 74 10.72 2.99 11.76
N PHE A 75 9.86 1.99 11.58
CA PHE A 75 9.84 1.16 10.37
C PHE A 75 9.62 2.00 9.10
N PHE A 76 8.64 2.92 9.11
CA PHE A 76 8.35 3.77 7.95
C PHE A 76 9.40 4.86 7.71
N SER A 77 10.25 5.19 8.69
CA SER A 77 11.36 6.11 8.50
C SER A 77 12.53 5.50 7.71
N GLU A 78 12.59 4.17 7.62
CA GLU A 78 13.64 3.40 6.91
C GLU A 78 13.23 2.97 5.50
N PHE A 79 11.99 3.28 5.08
CA PHE A 79 11.42 2.90 3.77
C PHE A 79 11.82 3.87 2.66
#